data_AF-A0A6G1LP94-F1
#
_entry.id   AF-A0A6G1LP94-F1
#
_cell.length_a   1.000
_cell.length_b   1.000
_cell.length_c   1.000
_cell.angle_alpha   90.00
_cell.angle_beta   90.00
_cell.angle_gamma   90.00
#
_symmetry.space_group_name_H-M   'P 1'
#
loop_
_entity.id
_entity.type
_entity.pdbx_description
1 polymer ?
#
loop_
_entity_poly.entity_id
_entity_poly.type
_entity_poly.pdbx_seq_one_letter_code
_entity_poly.pdbx_strand_id
1 'polypeptide(L)'
;MHGEMLKYYSRNKFFLSMLGIWPYQSKMIKHIIPVSFLYIAWGDMTLTVEATINNILLIGSVVKYLNIVINNNKVKNLLEMMEDHWQLFQSKCELHVLRYYGNINQLVTKYYSAYINIIVAVFFLIPLKPRILDLIIPLNESRPYIFICGGEWGVDKVEYYYPILFHCLICIIMVLDVCIRLENIHDKTEHIEDEMPQKHLEIKEHYSEYHKMIACLKKHQIIYIYNCDVIILALNIIILSLSGLQILSKLGETEEMIRFGFIAIGATTHLITMCIPGQLLANKSEELFDKAYNTRWYMFSSKTTKLLSILLHRTLEPCVLTAENMAVMSVETFSSVMQTAMSYFFTTFLSMS
;
A
#
# COMPACT_ATOMS: atom_id res chain seq x y z
N MET A 1 -8.73 -8.95 -20.52
CA MET A 1 -8.17 -9.76 -19.43
C MET A 1 -8.35 -11.24 -19.68
N HIS A 2 -7.26 -11.87 -20.10
CA HIS A 2 -7.06 -13.30 -20.26
C HIS A 2 -7.46 -14.09 -19.00
N GLY A 3 -8.01 -15.29 -19.19
CA GLY A 3 -8.61 -16.10 -18.12
C GLY A 3 -7.65 -16.46 -16.98
N GLU A 4 -6.40 -16.82 -17.28
CA GLU A 4 -5.41 -17.15 -16.24
C GLU A 4 -5.03 -15.94 -15.38
N MET A 5 -4.80 -14.77 -16.00
CA MET A 5 -4.52 -13.54 -15.25
C MET A 5 -5.71 -13.15 -14.36
N LEU A 6 -6.94 -13.29 -14.88
CA LEU A 6 -8.13 -12.95 -14.11
C LEU A 6 -8.28 -13.80 -12.85
N LYS A 7 -7.82 -15.06 -12.85
CA LYS A 7 -7.79 -15.89 -11.64
C LYS A 7 -7.02 -15.19 -10.52
N TYR A 8 -5.82 -14.68 -10.82
CA TYR A 8 -4.93 -14.04 -9.85
C TYR A 8 -5.43 -12.67 -9.37
N TYR A 9 -5.94 -11.85 -10.30
CA TYR A 9 -6.34 -10.47 -10.02
C TYR A 9 -7.85 -10.29 -9.77
N SER A 10 -8.65 -11.36 -9.78
CA SER A 10 -10.12 -11.32 -9.61
C SER A 10 -10.55 -10.58 -8.36
N ARG A 11 -9.86 -10.81 -7.24
CA ARG A 11 -10.19 -10.17 -5.96
C ARG A 11 -9.85 -8.67 -5.96
N ASN A 12 -8.68 -8.30 -6.50
CA ASN A 12 -8.31 -6.89 -6.65
C ASN A 12 -9.29 -6.18 -7.60
N LYS A 13 -9.68 -6.85 -8.69
CA LYS A 13 -10.72 -6.37 -9.61
C LYS A 13 -12.05 -6.17 -8.91
N PHE A 14 -12.53 -7.15 -8.14
CA PHE A 14 -13.78 -7.05 -7.39
C PHE A 14 -13.75 -5.84 -6.45
N PHE A 15 -12.68 -5.72 -5.65
CA PHE A 15 -12.55 -4.65 -4.69
C PHE A 15 -12.45 -3.26 -5.33
N LEU A 16 -11.59 -3.09 -6.34
CA LEU A 16 -11.47 -1.82 -7.07
C LEU A 16 -12.76 -1.48 -7.84
N SER A 17 -13.52 -2.50 -8.27
CA SER A 17 -14.77 -2.29 -8.99
C SER A 17 -15.90 -1.76 -8.09
N MET A 18 -15.95 -2.18 -6.84
CA MET A 18 -16.94 -1.67 -5.86
C MET A 18 -16.75 -0.18 -5.58
N LEU A 19 -15.51 0.32 -5.61
CA LEU A 19 -15.20 1.74 -5.45
C LEU A 19 -15.32 2.54 -6.77
N GLY A 20 -15.63 1.88 -7.89
CA GLY A 20 -15.66 2.52 -9.21
C GLY A 20 -14.29 2.82 -9.82
N ILE A 21 -13.19 2.53 -9.11
CA ILE A 21 -11.82 2.92 -9.48
C ILE A 21 -11.23 1.99 -10.54
N TRP A 22 -11.84 0.83 -10.80
CA TRP A 22 -11.28 -0.15 -11.74
C TRP A 22 -11.03 0.48 -13.13
N PRO A 23 -9.84 0.28 -13.74
CA PRO A 23 -9.47 1.03 -14.94
C PRO A 23 -10.42 0.86 -16.13
N TYR A 24 -11.07 -0.30 -16.23
CA TYR A 24 -12.00 -0.65 -17.30
C TYR A 24 -13.46 -0.28 -17.03
N GLN A 25 -13.80 0.29 -15.86
CA GLN A 25 -15.17 0.74 -15.55
C GLN A 25 -15.53 2.10 -16.18
N SER A 26 -16.83 2.33 -16.40
CA SER A 26 -17.37 3.57 -16.98
C SER A 26 -17.10 4.80 -16.10
N LYS A 27 -16.76 5.94 -16.73
CA LYS A 27 -16.42 7.20 -16.05
C LYS A 27 -17.51 7.74 -15.11
N MET A 28 -18.78 7.42 -15.35
CA MET A 28 -19.92 7.87 -14.53
C MET A 28 -19.90 7.28 -13.10
N ILE A 29 -19.39 6.06 -12.91
CA ILE A 29 -19.30 5.41 -11.58
C ILE A 29 -18.11 5.96 -10.76
N LYS A 30 -17.11 6.59 -11.42
CA LYS A 30 -15.88 7.14 -10.81
C LYS A 30 -16.06 8.47 -10.06
N HIS A 31 -17.26 9.05 -10.06
CA HIS A 31 -17.50 10.39 -9.50
C HIS A 31 -18.23 10.38 -8.15
N ILE A 32 -18.51 9.21 -7.57
CA ILE A 32 -19.01 9.12 -6.19
C ILE A 32 -17.81 9.28 -5.25
N ILE A 33 -17.40 10.52 -5.01
CA ILE A 33 -16.42 10.87 -3.98
C ILE A 33 -17.10 10.61 -2.62
N PRO A 34 -16.45 9.95 -1.64
CA PRO A 34 -16.92 9.97 -0.28
C PRO A 34 -16.83 11.42 0.21
N VAL A 35 -17.97 12.10 0.28
CA VAL A 35 -18.08 13.39 0.95
C VAL A 35 -18.03 13.12 2.45
N SER A 36 -16.83 12.89 2.98
CA SER A 36 -16.62 12.90 4.42
C SER A 36 -16.13 14.28 4.82
N PHE A 37 -16.91 14.94 5.66
CA PHE A 37 -16.60 16.26 6.20
C PHE A 37 -15.31 16.22 7.01
N LEU A 38 -14.36 17.11 6.69
CA LEU A 38 -13.33 17.52 7.63
C LEU A 38 -14.05 18.19 8.80
N TYR A 39 -13.86 17.66 10.01
CA TYR A 39 -14.42 18.30 11.19
C TYR A 39 -13.32 19.01 11.96
N ILE A 40 -13.66 20.15 12.55
CA ILE A 40 -12.72 20.97 13.30
C ILE A 40 -13.06 20.82 14.77
N ALA A 41 -12.04 20.56 15.58
CA ALA A 41 -12.10 20.64 17.02
C ALA A 41 -11.41 21.96 17.43
N TRP A 42 -12.10 22.80 18.20
CA TRP A 42 -11.54 24.01 18.79
C TRP A 42 -11.53 23.87 20.32
N GLY A 43 -10.56 24.52 20.99
CA GLY A 43 -10.51 24.64 22.45
C GLY A 43 -9.55 23.66 23.14
N ASP A 44 -9.78 22.35 23.03
CA ASP A 44 -8.94 21.33 23.67
C ASP A 44 -7.84 20.83 22.72
N MET A 45 -6.57 21.04 23.11
CA MET A 45 -5.40 20.62 22.34
C MET A 45 -5.37 19.10 22.11
N THR A 46 -5.77 18.30 23.08
CA THR A 46 -5.77 16.84 22.94
C THR A 46 -6.77 16.40 21.89
N LEU A 47 -8.01 16.90 21.99
CA LEU A 47 -9.11 16.68 21.04
C LEU A 47 -8.77 17.17 19.63
N THR A 48 -8.09 18.32 19.54
CA THR A 48 -7.65 18.92 18.27
C THR A 48 -6.63 18.03 17.57
N VAL A 49 -5.68 17.46 18.32
CA VAL A 49 -4.71 16.51 17.76
C VAL A 49 -5.40 15.22 17.30
N GLU A 50 -6.40 14.69 18.02
CA GLU A 50 -7.16 13.52 17.55
C GLU A 50 -7.90 13.80 16.24
N ALA A 51 -8.58 14.94 16.16
CA ALA A 51 -9.25 15.38 14.95
C ALA A 51 -8.27 15.53 13.78
N THR A 52 -7.08 16.07 14.05
CA THR A 52 -6.03 16.25 13.07
C THR A 52 -5.54 14.90 12.51
N ILE A 53 -5.33 13.89 13.36
CA ILE A 53 -4.94 12.53 12.91
C ILE A 53 -5.99 11.96 11.97
N ASN A 54 -7.27 12.02 12.34
CA ASN A 54 -8.38 11.51 11.52
C ASN A 54 -8.50 12.27 10.18
N ASN A 55 -8.36 13.60 10.20
CA ASN A 55 -8.38 14.43 9.00
C ASN A 55 -7.20 14.11 8.06
N ILE A 56 -6.00 13.85 8.58
CA ILE A 56 -4.85 13.46 7.77
C ILE A 56 -5.08 12.11 7.08
N LEU A 57 -5.62 11.11 7.80
CA LEU A 57 -5.98 9.81 7.22
C LEU A 57 -6.99 9.97 6.08
N LEU A 58 -7.98 10.85 6.26
CA LEU A 58 -8.95 11.15 5.22
C LEU A 58 -8.30 11.83 4.01
N ILE A 59 -7.49 12.87 4.22
CA ILE A 59 -6.78 13.58 3.16
C ILE A 59 -5.90 12.60 2.37
N GLY A 60 -5.14 11.73 3.05
CA GLY A 60 -4.31 10.71 2.41
C GLY A 60 -5.13 9.76 1.53
N SER A 61 -6.31 9.34 2.00
CA SER A 61 -7.22 8.47 1.24
C SER A 61 -7.76 9.16 -0.02
N VAL A 62 -8.16 10.43 0.09
CA VAL A 62 -8.61 11.24 -1.05
C VAL A 62 -7.48 11.47 -2.05
N VAL A 63 -6.27 11.79 -1.59
CA VAL A 63 -5.10 11.97 -2.46
C VAL A 63 -4.81 10.70 -3.25
N LYS A 64 -4.80 9.53 -2.61
CA LYS A 64 -4.60 8.25 -3.31
C LYS A 64 -5.73 7.96 -4.30
N TYR A 65 -6.98 8.24 -3.93
CA TYR A 65 -8.14 8.08 -4.83
C TYR A 65 -7.98 8.92 -6.09
N LEU A 66 -7.73 10.22 -5.92
CA LEU A 66 -7.53 11.17 -7.01
C LEU A 66 -6.34 10.77 -7.88
N ASN A 67 -5.24 10.31 -7.28
CA ASN A 67 -4.07 9.82 -8.01
C ASN A 67 -4.45 8.68 -8.97
N ILE A 68 -5.22 7.68 -8.53
CA ILE A 68 -5.64 6.58 -9.43
C ILE A 68 -6.60 7.07 -10.50
N VAL A 69 -7.54 7.97 -10.17
CA VAL A 69 -8.47 8.52 -11.16
C VAL A 69 -7.72 9.32 -12.24
N ILE A 70 -6.77 10.17 -11.86
CA ILE A 70 -5.96 10.97 -12.78
C ILE A 70 -5.05 10.07 -13.63
N ASN A 71 -4.38 9.09 -13.01
CA ASN A 71 -3.46 8.18 -13.69
C ASN A 71 -4.14 6.93 -14.27
N ASN A 72 -5.48 6.91 -14.37
CA ASN A 72 -6.26 5.74 -14.78
C ASN A 72 -5.81 5.15 -16.12
N ASN A 73 -5.49 6.00 -17.11
CA ASN A 73 -5.00 5.54 -18.41
C ASN A 73 -3.66 4.82 -18.29
N LYS A 74 -2.76 5.30 -17.43
CA LYS A 74 -1.46 4.68 -17.21
C LYS A 74 -1.62 3.33 -16.50
N VAL A 75 -2.48 3.24 -15.49
CA VAL A 75 -2.83 1.97 -14.82
C VAL A 75 -3.47 0.98 -15.80
N LYS A 76 -4.34 1.45 -16.69
CA LYS A 76 -4.93 0.63 -17.75
C LYS A 76 -3.85 0.06 -18.68
N ASN A 77 -2.95 0.90 -19.18
CA ASN A 77 -1.85 0.48 -20.06
C ASN A 77 -0.95 -0.56 -19.37
N LEU A 78 -0.69 -0.41 -18.07
CA LEU A 78 0.06 -1.41 -17.29
C LEU A 78 -0.66 -2.76 -17.24
N LEU A 79 -1.97 -2.76 -17.00
CA LEU A 79 -2.75 -4.00 -16.97
C LEU A 79 -2.81 -4.69 -18.34
N GLU A 80 -2.92 -3.92 -19.43
CA GLU A 80 -2.87 -4.44 -20.80
C GLU A 80 -1.51 -5.05 -21.11
N MET A 81 -0.43 -4.37 -20.71
CA MET A 81 0.94 -4.87 -20.89
C MET A 81 1.21 -6.13 -20.07
N MET A 82 0.69 -6.21 -18.84
CA MET A 82 0.74 -7.43 -18.04
C MET A 82 -0.05 -8.56 -18.73
N GLU A 83 -1.21 -8.26 -19.32
CA GLU A 83 -1.99 -9.24 -20.07
C GLU A 83 -1.24 -9.77 -21.30
N ASP A 84 -0.58 -8.89 -22.06
CA ASP A 84 0.28 -9.27 -23.18
C ASP A 84 1.43 -10.17 -22.73
N HIS A 85 2.03 -9.88 -21.58
CA HIS A 85 3.08 -10.72 -20.98
C HIS A 85 2.59 -12.14 -20.66
N TRP A 86 1.38 -12.28 -20.12
CA TRP A 86 0.78 -13.60 -19.87
C TRP A 86 0.57 -14.41 -21.16
N GLN A 87 0.38 -13.75 -22.31
CA GLN A 87 0.23 -14.41 -23.60
C GLN A 87 1.57 -14.73 -24.28
N LEU A 88 2.56 -13.84 -24.10
CA LEU A 88 3.90 -13.98 -24.67
C LEU A 88 4.71 -15.09 -23.99
N PHE A 89 4.59 -15.23 -22.66
CA PHE A 89 5.37 -16.19 -21.90
C PHE A 89 4.69 -17.57 -21.86
N GLN A 90 5.13 -18.48 -22.73
CA GLN A 90 4.55 -19.82 -22.87
C GLN A 90 5.44 -20.94 -22.31
N SER A 91 6.70 -20.63 -21.93
CA SER A 91 7.60 -21.62 -21.35
C SER A 91 7.12 -22.07 -19.97
N LYS A 92 7.27 -23.36 -19.65
CA LYS A 92 6.92 -23.93 -18.33
C LYS A 92 7.59 -23.16 -17.18
N CYS A 93 8.86 -22.79 -17.33
CA CYS A 93 9.59 -22.04 -16.30
C CYS A 93 9.07 -20.60 -16.16
N GLU A 94 8.75 -19.94 -17.26
CA GLU A 94 8.25 -18.55 -17.24
C GLU A 94 6.84 -18.46 -16.67
N LEU A 95 5.97 -19.40 -17.05
CA LEU A 95 4.63 -19.55 -16.48
C LEU A 95 4.70 -19.87 -14.99
N HIS A 96 5.66 -20.70 -14.55
CA HIS A 96 5.87 -20.96 -13.13
C HIS A 96 6.17 -19.67 -12.37
N VAL A 97 7.09 -18.83 -12.88
CA VAL A 97 7.42 -17.53 -12.27
C VAL A 97 6.21 -16.59 -12.22
N LEU A 98 5.44 -16.49 -13.31
CA LEU A 98 4.23 -15.67 -13.34
C LEU A 98 3.17 -16.12 -12.33
N ARG A 99 2.94 -17.44 -12.23
CA ARG A 99 2.00 -18.04 -11.29
C ARG A 99 2.48 -17.90 -9.84
N TYR A 100 3.78 -18.01 -9.60
CA TYR A 100 4.40 -17.81 -8.29
C TYR A 100 4.14 -16.39 -7.77
N TYR A 101 4.48 -15.36 -8.56
CA TYR A 101 4.22 -13.97 -8.18
C TYR A 101 2.71 -13.66 -8.12
N GLY A 102 1.90 -14.27 -8.98
CA GLY A 102 0.45 -14.17 -8.91
C GLY A 102 -0.11 -14.73 -7.61
N ASN A 103 0.37 -15.90 -7.16
CA ASN A 103 0.01 -16.51 -5.89
C ASN A 103 0.45 -15.65 -4.68
N ILE A 104 1.67 -15.12 -4.70
CA ILE A 104 2.15 -14.26 -3.62
C ILE A 104 1.26 -13.02 -3.51
N ASN A 105 0.97 -12.36 -4.63
CA ASN A 105 0.10 -11.19 -4.63
C ASN A 105 -1.29 -11.51 -4.05
N GLN A 106 -1.86 -12.67 -4.39
CA GLN A 106 -3.10 -13.14 -3.76
C GLN A 106 -2.95 -13.43 -2.27
N LEU A 107 -1.81 -13.95 -1.82
CA LEU A 107 -1.60 -14.23 -0.41
C LEU A 107 -1.49 -12.92 0.37
N VAL A 108 -0.65 -12.00 -0.09
CA VAL A 108 -0.42 -10.68 0.48
C VAL A 108 -1.71 -9.87 0.57
N THR A 109 -2.47 -9.74 -0.53
CA THR A 109 -3.78 -9.07 -0.50
C THR A 109 -4.75 -9.72 0.48
N LYS A 110 -4.70 -11.05 0.66
CA LYS A 110 -5.60 -11.75 1.59
C LYS A 110 -5.27 -11.37 3.03
N TYR A 111 -3.99 -11.45 3.39
CA TYR A 111 -3.53 -11.14 4.73
C TYR A 111 -3.69 -9.66 5.05
N TYR A 112 -3.33 -8.77 4.12
CA TYR A 112 -3.51 -7.34 4.28
C TYR A 112 -4.99 -6.95 4.47
N SER A 113 -5.88 -7.52 3.65
CA SER A 113 -7.33 -7.33 3.81
C SER A 113 -7.84 -7.88 5.15
N ALA A 114 -7.40 -9.06 5.58
CA ALA A 114 -7.78 -9.61 6.88
C ALA A 114 -7.30 -8.75 8.05
N TYR A 115 -6.04 -8.30 8.00
CA TYR A 115 -5.41 -7.42 8.98
C TYR A 115 -6.21 -6.13 9.18
N ILE A 116 -6.54 -5.41 8.09
CA ILE A 116 -7.32 -4.18 8.21
C ILE A 116 -8.75 -4.47 8.70
N ASN A 117 -9.40 -5.54 8.23
CA ASN A 117 -10.74 -5.91 8.73
C ASN A 117 -10.74 -6.20 10.24
N ILE A 118 -9.66 -6.77 10.78
CA ILE A 118 -9.49 -6.98 12.23
C ILE A 118 -9.35 -5.63 12.94
N ILE A 119 -8.54 -4.70 12.42
CA ILE A 119 -8.41 -3.35 12.99
C ILE A 119 -9.77 -2.65 13.00
N VAL A 120 -10.49 -2.66 11.88
CA VAL A 120 -11.85 -2.12 11.77
C VAL A 120 -12.72 -2.71 12.89
N ALA A 121 -12.78 -4.04 13.00
CA ALA A 121 -13.59 -4.70 14.02
C ALA A 121 -13.24 -4.26 15.44
N VAL A 122 -11.96 -4.10 15.77
CA VAL A 122 -11.51 -3.59 17.08
C VAL A 122 -12.01 -2.16 17.32
N PHE A 123 -11.89 -1.27 16.32
CA PHE A 123 -12.41 0.10 16.41
C PHE A 123 -13.93 0.16 16.59
N PHE A 124 -14.66 -0.77 15.97
CA PHE A 124 -16.12 -0.90 16.14
C PHE A 124 -16.51 -1.39 17.55
N LEU A 125 -15.68 -2.18 18.21
CA LEU A 125 -15.98 -2.72 19.54
C LEU A 125 -15.86 -1.66 20.65
N ILE A 126 -15.00 -0.65 20.49
CA ILE A 126 -14.76 0.42 21.47
C ILE A 126 -16.08 1.14 21.88
N PRO A 127 -16.87 1.74 20.95
CA PRO A 127 -18.13 2.40 21.31
C PRO A 127 -19.23 1.41 21.73
N LEU A 128 -19.16 0.14 21.31
CA LEU A 128 -20.17 -0.87 21.60
C LEU A 128 -20.03 -1.45 23.01
N LYS A 129 -18.80 -1.52 23.53
CA LYS A 129 -18.46 -2.03 24.87
C LYS A 129 -19.34 -1.45 26.00
N PRO A 130 -19.50 -0.13 26.18
CA PRO A 130 -20.33 0.41 27.26
C PRO A 130 -21.80 -0.02 27.15
N ARG A 131 -22.33 -0.15 25.92
CA ARG A 131 -23.72 -0.55 25.68
C ARG A 131 -23.96 -2.02 25.99
N ILE A 132 -23.03 -2.90 25.63
CA ILE A 132 -23.09 -4.31 25.98
C ILE A 132 -22.99 -4.48 27.51
N LEU A 133 -22.10 -3.73 28.15
CA LEU A 133 -21.94 -3.78 29.60
C LEU A 133 -23.20 -3.27 30.32
N ASP A 134 -23.91 -2.27 29.80
CA ASP A 134 -25.18 -1.80 30.38
C ASP A 134 -26.27 -2.88 30.31
N LEU A 135 -26.26 -3.74 29.29
CA LEU A 135 -27.20 -4.85 29.16
C LEU A 135 -26.89 -6.04 30.09
N ILE A 136 -25.61 -6.39 30.25
CA ILE A 136 -25.18 -7.57 31.02
C ILE A 136 -25.00 -7.24 32.51
N ILE A 137 -24.45 -6.06 32.80
CA ILE A 137 -24.13 -5.59 34.16
C ILE A 137 -24.61 -4.13 34.29
N PRO A 138 -25.93 -3.93 34.46
CA PRO A 138 -26.50 -2.60 34.58
C PRO A 138 -25.98 -1.92 35.85
N LEU A 139 -25.54 -0.68 35.71
CA LEU A 139 -25.21 0.22 36.82
C LEU A 139 -26.43 1.10 37.12
N ASN A 140 -26.50 1.65 38.34
CA ASN A 140 -27.57 2.60 38.72
C ASN A 140 -27.57 3.86 37.82
N GLU A 141 -26.42 4.21 37.26
CA GLU A 141 -26.26 5.26 36.25
C GLU A 141 -25.73 4.64 34.96
N SER A 142 -26.25 5.09 33.81
CA SER A 142 -25.79 4.63 32.50
C SER A 142 -24.35 5.04 32.23
N ARG A 143 -23.56 4.15 31.62
CA ARG A 143 -22.17 4.45 31.28
C ARG A 143 -22.08 5.61 30.26
N PRO A 144 -21.06 6.48 30.36
CA PRO A 144 -20.91 7.62 29.47
C PRO A 144 -20.75 7.19 28.01
N TYR A 145 -21.21 8.03 27.08
CA TYR A 145 -21.05 7.82 25.65
C TYR A 145 -19.57 7.98 25.26
N ILE A 146 -19.01 6.93 24.65
CA ILE A 146 -17.69 6.99 24.02
C ILE A 146 -17.88 7.39 22.56
N PHE A 147 -17.19 8.46 22.15
CA PHE A 147 -17.23 9.00 20.79
C PHE A 147 -15.94 8.61 20.06
N ILE A 148 -16.07 7.97 18.90
CA ILE A 148 -14.92 7.57 18.07
C ILE A 148 -14.18 8.81 17.51
N CYS A 149 -14.93 9.87 17.20
CA CYS A 149 -14.42 11.12 16.69
C CYS A 149 -14.84 12.25 17.64
N GLY A 150 -13.91 12.72 18.47
CA GLY A 150 -14.18 13.65 19.57
C GLY A 150 -14.60 15.09 19.20
N GLY A 151 -14.72 15.46 17.92
CA GLY A 151 -14.87 16.85 17.49
C GLY A 151 -16.20 17.54 17.81
N GLU A 152 -16.28 18.82 17.44
CA GLU A 152 -17.53 19.59 17.45
C GLU A 152 -18.36 19.24 16.20
N TRP A 153 -19.58 18.76 16.41
CA TRP A 153 -20.48 18.31 15.33
C TRP A 153 -21.51 19.38 14.93
N GLY A 154 -21.49 20.55 15.56
CA GLY A 154 -22.50 21.60 15.37
C GLY A 154 -23.92 21.23 15.84
N VAL A 155 -24.07 20.05 16.45
CA VAL A 155 -25.31 19.49 17.01
C VAL A 155 -25.05 18.92 18.40
N ASP A 156 -26.11 18.74 19.19
CA ASP A 156 -26.02 18.10 20.50
C ASP A 156 -25.54 16.64 20.36
N LYS A 157 -24.38 16.33 20.97
CA LYS A 157 -23.71 15.03 20.84
C LYS A 157 -24.47 13.89 21.53
N VAL A 158 -25.26 14.20 22.55
CA VAL A 158 -26.01 13.22 23.35
C VAL A 158 -27.31 12.87 22.63
N GLU A 159 -28.02 13.88 22.12
CA GLU A 159 -29.26 13.67 21.38
C GLU A 159 -29.02 12.94 20.05
N TYR A 160 -27.99 13.33 19.31
CA TYR A 160 -27.66 12.77 17.99
C TYR A 160 -26.57 11.68 18.03
N TYR A 161 -26.39 11.01 19.17
CA TYR A 161 -25.33 10.01 19.35
C TYR A 161 -25.33 8.92 18.27
N TYR A 162 -26.47 8.24 18.05
CA TYR A 162 -26.55 7.14 17.08
C TYR A 162 -26.37 7.58 15.62
N PRO A 163 -26.96 8.71 15.16
CA PRO A 163 -26.64 9.27 13.85
C PRO A 163 -25.16 9.62 13.66
N ILE A 164 -24.52 10.25 14.66
CA ILE A 164 -23.10 10.60 14.63
C ILE A 164 -22.24 9.33 14.56
N LEU A 165 -22.55 8.33 15.40
CA LEU A 165 -21.87 7.05 15.40
C LEU A 165 -22.01 6.36 14.03
N PHE A 166 -23.20 6.29 13.47
CA PHE A 166 -23.45 5.68 12.17
C PHE A 166 -22.66 6.37 11.04
N HIS A 167 -22.64 7.71 11.03
CA HIS A 167 -21.84 8.49 10.10
C HIS A 167 -20.34 8.24 10.26
N CYS A 168 -19.81 8.23 11.49
CA CYS A 168 -18.41 7.92 11.77
C CYS A 168 -18.03 6.51 11.30
N LEU A 169 -18.88 5.52 11.55
CA LEU A 169 -18.65 4.13 11.14
C LEU A 169 -18.64 3.99 9.61
N ILE A 170 -19.53 4.68 8.91
CA ILE A 170 -19.51 4.74 7.43
C ILE A 170 -18.24 5.43 6.93
N CYS A 171 -17.84 6.55 7.51
CA CYS A 171 -16.61 7.25 7.14
C CYS A 171 -15.36 6.39 7.38
N ILE A 172 -15.27 5.71 8.52
CA ILE A 172 -14.15 4.81 8.85
C ILE A 172 -14.13 3.62 7.90
N ILE A 173 -15.28 2.99 7.63
CA ILE A 173 -15.38 1.92 6.63
C ILE A 173 -14.92 2.45 5.27
N MET A 174 -15.38 3.61 4.82
CA MET A 174 -15.00 4.16 3.51
C MET A 174 -13.51 4.51 3.42
N VAL A 175 -12.95 5.17 4.44
CA VAL A 175 -11.51 5.50 4.50
C VAL A 175 -10.67 4.23 4.48
N LEU A 176 -11.02 3.24 5.30
CA LEU A 176 -10.29 1.98 5.35
C LEU A 176 -10.50 1.16 4.07
N ASP A 177 -11.68 1.20 3.45
CA ASP A 177 -11.93 0.55 2.17
C ASP A 177 -11.06 1.15 1.06
N VAL A 178 -10.91 2.47 1.04
CA VAL A 178 -10.03 3.19 0.11
C VAL A 178 -8.56 2.86 0.40
N CYS A 179 -8.12 2.84 1.66
CA CYS A 179 -6.74 2.44 2.04
C CYS A 179 -6.41 0.98 1.69
N ILE A 180 -7.30 0.03 2.03
CA ILE A 180 -7.16 -1.40 1.72
C ILE A 180 -6.96 -1.63 0.23
N ARG A 181 -7.70 -0.90 -0.61
CA ARG A 181 -7.86 -1.24 -2.02
C ARG A 181 -6.81 -0.59 -2.91
N LEU A 182 -6.19 0.49 -2.44
CA LEU A 182 -5.12 1.22 -3.16
C LEU A 182 -3.73 0.63 -2.90
N GLU A 183 -3.49 0.02 -1.74
CA GLU A 183 -2.21 -0.61 -1.38
C GLU A 183 -2.03 -1.99 -2.02
N ASN A 184 -3.12 -2.66 -2.40
CA ASN A 184 -3.14 -3.94 -3.12
C ASN A 184 -2.62 -3.88 -4.57
N ILE A 185 -2.17 -2.72 -5.04
CA ILE A 185 -1.48 -2.57 -6.33
C ILE A 185 0.04 -2.65 -6.14
N HIS A 186 0.56 -2.32 -4.95
CA HIS A 186 1.99 -2.12 -4.72
C HIS A 186 2.71 -3.37 -4.21
N ASP A 187 2.07 -4.25 -3.44
CA ASP A 187 2.79 -5.15 -2.56
C ASP A 187 3.45 -6.38 -3.25
N LYS A 188 4.80 -6.45 -3.19
CA LYS A 188 5.64 -7.59 -3.65
C LYS A 188 6.89 -7.70 -2.77
N THR A 189 6.92 -8.67 -1.86
CA THR A 189 7.53 -10.03 -1.93
C THR A 189 8.83 -10.13 -1.13
N GLU A 190 8.95 -11.18 -0.32
CA GLU A 190 10.16 -11.55 0.42
C GLU A 190 10.50 -13.05 0.25
N HIS A 191 11.83 -13.30 0.27
CA HIS A 191 12.69 -14.49 0.37
C HIS A 191 12.27 -15.90 -0.14
N ILE A 192 13.16 -16.54 -0.93
CA ILE A 192 14.19 -17.52 -0.49
C ILE A 192 15.01 -17.96 -1.72
N GLU A 193 16.33 -17.99 -1.58
CA GLU A 193 17.26 -18.77 -2.42
C GLU A 193 17.02 -20.26 -2.15
N ASP A 194 16.76 -21.07 -3.20
CA ASP A 194 17.26 -22.44 -3.19
C ASP A 194 17.33 -23.04 -4.62
N GLU A 195 18.50 -23.62 -4.84
CA GLU A 195 19.05 -24.50 -5.87
C GLU A 195 18.19 -24.87 -7.09
N MET A 196 18.64 -24.39 -8.26
CA MET A 196 18.31 -25.03 -9.54
C MET A 196 19.22 -26.24 -9.81
N PRO A 197 18.69 -27.45 -10.07
CA PRO A 197 19.51 -28.58 -10.48
C PRO A 197 19.98 -28.40 -11.93
N GLN A 198 21.30 -28.43 -12.07
CA GLN A 198 22.09 -28.03 -13.23
C GLN A 198 22.21 -29.08 -14.34
N LYS A 199 21.25 -30.00 -14.50
CA LYS A 199 21.37 -31.09 -15.48
C LYS A 199 20.14 -31.16 -16.38
N HIS A 200 20.42 -31.12 -17.68
CA HIS A 200 19.51 -31.32 -18.83
C HIS A 200 18.92 -30.06 -19.47
N LEU A 201 19.76 -29.24 -20.11
CA LEU A 201 19.27 -28.46 -21.27
C LEU A 201 20.36 -28.10 -22.29
N GLU A 202 21.21 -29.05 -22.66
CA GLU A 202 22.10 -28.86 -23.81
C GLU A 202 21.37 -29.29 -25.11
N ILE A 203 21.56 -28.51 -26.18
CA ILE A 203 21.24 -28.80 -27.61
C ILE A 203 19.97 -28.14 -28.22
N LYS A 204 19.49 -26.99 -27.70
CA LYS A 204 18.58 -26.10 -28.50
C LYS A 204 18.82 -24.59 -28.26
N GLU A 205 20.06 -24.22 -27.94
CA GLU A 205 20.36 -22.95 -27.27
C GLU A 205 20.43 -21.71 -28.18
N HIS A 206 20.92 -21.81 -29.43
CA HIS A 206 21.35 -20.59 -30.13
C HIS A 206 20.24 -19.67 -30.66
N TYR A 207 19.07 -20.22 -31.00
CA TYR A 207 17.89 -19.42 -31.43
C TYR A 207 17.02 -18.95 -30.24
N SER A 208 17.18 -19.57 -29.06
CA SER A 208 16.38 -19.27 -27.86
C SER A 208 16.98 -18.10 -27.04
N GLU A 209 18.30 -17.96 -27.01
CA GLU A 209 18.97 -16.89 -26.25
C GLU A 209 18.68 -15.48 -26.78
N TYR A 210 18.62 -15.32 -28.10
CA TYR A 210 18.27 -14.05 -28.76
C TYR A 210 16.86 -13.58 -28.37
N HIS A 211 15.87 -14.48 -28.41
CA HIS A 211 14.49 -14.18 -28.01
C HIS A 211 14.36 -13.96 -26.50
N LYS A 212 15.10 -14.70 -25.67
CA LYS A 212 15.19 -14.48 -24.22
C LYS A 212 15.74 -13.09 -23.90
N MET A 213 16.75 -12.62 -24.63
CA MET A 213 17.34 -11.30 -24.41
C MET A 213 16.41 -10.17 -24.86
N ILE A 214 15.69 -10.33 -25.98
CA ILE A 214 14.64 -9.39 -26.40
C ILE A 214 13.49 -9.37 -25.38
N ALA A 215 13.09 -10.52 -24.86
CA ALA A 215 12.10 -10.60 -23.79
C ALA A 215 12.57 -9.90 -22.51
N CYS A 216 13.86 -10.03 -22.16
CA CYS A 216 14.45 -9.34 -21.02
C CYS A 216 14.49 -7.81 -21.22
N LEU A 217 14.82 -7.36 -22.44
CA LEU A 217 14.77 -5.94 -22.81
C LEU A 217 13.34 -5.38 -22.77
N LYS A 218 12.33 -6.17 -23.13
CA LYS A 218 10.91 -5.79 -22.97
C LYS A 218 10.48 -5.75 -21.50
N LYS A 219 10.97 -6.68 -20.66
CA LYS A 219 10.72 -6.68 -19.21
C LYS A 219 11.26 -5.42 -18.52
N HIS A 220 12.41 -4.89 -18.98
CA HIS A 220 13.02 -3.66 -18.45
C HIS A 220 12.28 -2.37 -18.88
N GLN A 221 11.39 -2.41 -19.87
CA GLN A 221 10.66 -1.21 -20.33
C GLN A 221 9.51 -0.77 -19.40
N ILE A 222 9.29 -1.42 -18.26
CA ILE A 222 8.07 -1.26 -17.47
C ILE A 222 8.37 -0.88 -16.04
N ILE A 223 8.94 0.29 -15.82
CA ILE A 223 8.85 0.98 -14.54
C ILE A 223 8.94 2.47 -14.83
N TYR A 224 7.80 3.16 -14.91
CA TYR A 224 7.78 4.63 -14.86
C TYR A 224 6.39 5.19 -14.60
N ILE A 225 5.63 4.57 -13.69
CA ILE A 225 4.26 5.02 -13.45
C ILE A 225 3.95 4.78 -11.98
N TYR A 226 4.32 5.70 -11.10
CA TYR A 226 3.56 6.07 -9.89
C TYR A 226 4.24 7.32 -9.29
N ASN A 227 3.59 8.49 -9.39
CA ASN A 227 4.22 9.81 -9.19
C ASN A 227 3.59 10.64 -8.05
N CYS A 228 2.81 10.09 -7.11
CA CYS A 228 2.17 10.89 -6.03
C CYS A 228 2.44 10.37 -4.61
N ASP A 229 3.61 9.78 -4.36
CA ASP A 229 3.90 9.20 -3.05
C ASP A 229 4.56 10.18 -2.06
N VAL A 230 5.07 11.33 -2.51
CA VAL A 230 5.74 12.30 -1.62
C VAL A 230 4.78 12.89 -0.59
N ILE A 231 3.59 13.33 -1.02
CA ILE A 231 2.57 13.86 -0.11
C ILE A 231 2.20 12.78 0.92
N ILE A 232 2.08 11.53 0.48
CA ILE A 232 1.75 10.40 1.34
C ILE A 232 2.88 10.11 2.34
N LEU A 233 4.15 10.19 1.92
CA LEU A 233 5.30 10.07 2.81
C LEU A 233 5.31 11.18 3.89
N ALA A 234 5.05 12.43 3.51
CA ALA A 234 4.96 13.54 4.45
C ALA A 234 3.80 13.37 5.45
N LEU A 235 2.62 12.92 4.99
CA LEU A 235 1.49 12.65 5.87
C LEU A 235 1.79 11.48 6.84
N ASN A 236 2.53 10.44 6.41
CA ASN A 236 2.96 9.36 7.31
C ASN A 236 3.86 9.86 8.45
N ILE A 237 4.80 10.79 8.17
CA ILE A 237 5.65 11.41 9.21
C ILE A 237 4.76 12.06 10.27
N ILE A 238 3.81 12.90 9.84
CA ILE A 238 2.93 13.64 10.74
C ILE A 238 2.04 12.68 11.56
N ILE A 239 1.45 11.66 10.92
CA ILE A 239 0.62 10.67 11.62
C ILE A 239 1.42 9.94 12.70
N LEU A 240 2.63 9.45 12.36
CA LEU A 240 3.46 8.71 13.31
C LEU A 240 3.87 9.58 14.50
N SER A 241 4.27 10.82 14.24
CA SER A 241 4.65 11.76 15.32
C SER A 241 3.47 12.09 16.24
N LEU A 242 2.31 12.44 15.69
CA LEU A 242 1.12 12.78 16.48
C LEU A 242 0.53 11.57 17.23
N SER A 243 0.59 10.37 16.62
CA SER A 243 0.13 9.14 17.27
C SER A 243 1.00 8.79 18.48
N GLY A 244 2.33 8.97 18.37
CA GLY A 244 3.25 8.81 19.49
C GLY A 244 2.92 9.77 20.64
N LEU A 245 2.64 11.03 20.34
CA LEU A 245 2.23 12.02 21.34
C LEU A 245 0.94 11.62 22.06
N GLN A 246 -0.07 11.14 21.33
CA GLN A 246 -1.36 10.73 21.90
C GLN A 246 -1.26 9.50 22.80
N ILE A 247 -0.38 8.55 22.46
CA ILE A 247 -0.12 7.39 23.33
C ILE A 247 0.47 7.86 24.67
N LEU A 248 1.33 8.88 24.64
CA LEU A 248 2.02 9.38 25.83
C LEU A 248 1.15 10.34 26.66
N SER A 249 0.37 11.20 26.03
CA SER A 249 -0.54 12.14 26.72
C SER A 249 -1.68 11.42 27.44
N LYS A 250 -2.08 10.25 26.95
CA LYS A 250 -3.18 9.43 27.51
C LYS A 250 -2.69 8.20 28.28
N LEU A 251 -1.50 8.28 28.88
CA LEU A 251 -1.00 7.22 29.75
C LEU A 251 -2.00 6.91 30.88
N GLY A 252 -2.44 5.65 30.94
CA GLY A 252 -3.43 5.16 31.91
C GLY A 252 -4.82 4.90 31.30
N GLU A 253 -5.14 5.50 30.16
CA GLU A 253 -6.38 5.22 29.43
C GLU A 253 -6.16 4.07 28.43
N THR A 254 -6.30 2.83 28.91
CA THR A 254 -5.98 1.62 28.13
C THR A 254 -6.64 1.56 26.75
N GLU A 255 -7.89 1.99 26.62
CA GLU A 255 -8.63 1.95 25.35
C GLU A 255 -8.05 2.91 24.31
N GLU A 256 -7.68 4.10 24.75
CA GLU A 256 -7.13 5.16 23.90
C GLU A 256 -5.69 4.84 23.48
N MET A 257 -4.88 4.29 24.38
CA MET A 257 -3.55 3.79 24.04
C MET A 257 -3.61 2.68 22.99
N ILE A 258 -4.55 1.73 23.13
CA ILE A 258 -4.76 0.67 22.15
C ILE A 258 -5.15 1.27 20.79
N ARG A 259 -6.07 2.24 20.78
CA ARG A 259 -6.55 2.92 19.57
C ARG A 259 -5.41 3.59 18.79
N PHE A 260 -4.62 4.44 19.44
CA PHE A 260 -3.50 5.12 18.80
C PHE A 260 -2.32 4.19 18.50
N GLY A 261 -2.12 3.15 19.29
CA GLY A 261 -1.18 2.07 18.99
C GLY A 261 -1.50 1.38 17.66
N PHE A 262 -2.76 1.02 17.42
CA PHE A 262 -3.18 0.45 16.13
C PHE A 262 -3.00 1.42 14.96
N ILE A 263 -3.26 2.72 15.16
CA ILE A 263 -3.00 3.74 14.12
C ILE A 263 -1.51 3.81 13.78
N ALA A 264 -0.63 3.80 14.79
CA ALA A 264 0.82 3.83 14.57
C ALA A 264 1.33 2.57 13.86
N ILE A 265 0.85 1.38 14.25
CA ILE A 265 1.19 0.12 13.57
C ILE A 265 0.66 0.14 12.14
N GLY A 266 -0.56 0.63 11.91
CA GLY A 266 -1.15 0.77 10.58
C GLY A 266 -0.35 1.70 9.67
N ALA A 267 0.02 2.89 10.17
CA ALA A 267 0.86 3.85 9.45
C ALA A 267 2.25 3.27 9.13
N THR A 268 2.85 2.53 10.07
CA THR A 268 4.15 1.86 9.86
C THR A 268 4.03 0.76 8.80
N THR A 269 3.00 -0.09 8.89
CA THR A 269 2.73 -1.16 7.92
C THR A 269 2.53 -0.58 6.53
N HIS A 270 1.71 0.47 6.43
CA HIS A 270 1.48 1.20 5.19
C HIS A 270 2.80 1.72 4.59
N LEU A 271 3.63 2.41 5.38
CA LEU A 271 4.93 2.90 4.91
C LEU A 271 5.84 1.77 4.39
N ILE A 272 5.89 0.64 5.10
CA ILE A 272 6.68 -0.54 4.68
C ILE A 272 6.17 -1.10 3.35
N THR A 273 4.86 -1.25 3.19
CA THR A 273 4.26 -1.77 1.93
C THR A 273 4.51 -0.86 0.73
N MET A 274 4.76 0.43 0.94
CA MET A 274 5.17 1.36 -0.13
C MET A 274 6.65 1.19 -0.50
N CYS A 275 7.52 0.89 0.46
CA CYS A 275 8.97 0.83 0.26
C CYS A 275 9.49 -0.54 -0.22
N ILE A 276 8.92 -1.65 0.27
CA ILE A 276 9.39 -3.02 -0.07
C ILE A 276 9.39 -3.27 -1.60
N PRO A 277 8.33 -2.93 -2.36
CA PRO A 277 8.29 -3.21 -3.79
C PRO A 277 9.37 -2.46 -4.58
N GLY A 278 9.69 -1.23 -4.16
CA GLY A 278 10.75 -0.43 -4.76
C GLY A 278 12.13 -0.99 -4.47
N GLN A 279 12.39 -1.45 -3.23
CA GLN A 279 13.64 -2.12 -2.88
C GLN A 279 13.81 -3.42 -3.66
N LEU A 280 12.77 -4.26 -3.72
CA LEU A 280 12.82 -5.52 -4.44
C LEU A 280 13.14 -5.30 -5.92
N LEU A 281 12.50 -4.31 -6.52
CA LEU A 281 12.73 -3.97 -7.91
C LEU A 281 14.20 -3.59 -8.15
N ALA A 282 14.77 -2.74 -7.28
CA ALA A 282 16.16 -2.34 -7.36
C ALA A 282 17.08 -3.57 -7.28
N ASN A 283 16.88 -4.43 -6.28
CA ASN A 283 17.67 -5.64 -6.08
C ASN A 283 17.59 -6.60 -7.29
N LYS A 284 16.39 -6.80 -7.85
CA LYS A 284 16.21 -7.67 -9.03
C LYS A 284 16.77 -7.08 -10.31
N SER A 285 16.79 -5.76 -10.43
CA SER A 285 17.45 -5.08 -11.53
C SER A 285 18.97 -5.24 -11.47
N GLU A 286 19.55 -5.16 -10.27
CA GLU A 286 20.98 -5.38 -10.04
C GLU A 286 21.38 -6.85 -10.31
N GLU A 287 20.61 -7.81 -9.79
CA GLU A 287 20.83 -9.24 -10.05
C GLU A 287 20.80 -9.57 -11.56
N LEU A 288 19.96 -8.86 -12.33
CA LEU A 288 19.90 -9.02 -13.77
C LEU A 288 21.20 -8.56 -14.44
N PHE A 289 21.80 -7.46 -14.00
CA PHE A 289 23.09 -6.99 -14.48
C PHE A 289 24.18 -8.02 -14.20
N ASP A 290 24.27 -8.52 -12.97
CA ASP A 290 25.28 -9.52 -12.57
C ASP A 290 25.16 -10.81 -13.39
N LYS A 291 23.93 -11.29 -13.59
CA LYS A 291 23.70 -12.49 -14.40
C LYS A 291 24.05 -12.26 -15.86
N ALA A 292 23.70 -11.11 -16.43
CA ALA A 292 24.06 -10.77 -17.81
C ALA A 292 25.58 -10.70 -17.98
N TYR A 293 26.28 -10.10 -17.01
CA TYR A 293 27.73 -9.94 -17.02
C TYR A 293 28.46 -11.29 -16.94
N ASN A 294 27.97 -12.20 -16.08
CA ASN A 294 28.56 -13.52 -15.86
C ASN A 294 28.18 -14.56 -16.93
N THR A 295 27.45 -14.19 -17.99
CA THR A 295 27.17 -15.09 -19.09
C THR A 295 28.44 -15.44 -19.87
N ARG A 296 28.45 -16.61 -20.55
CA ARG A 296 29.54 -17.00 -21.45
C ARG A 296 29.47 -16.22 -22.77
N TRP A 297 29.58 -14.89 -22.68
CA TRP A 297 29.39 -13.95 -23.79
C TRP A 297 30.28 -14.21 -25.01
N TYR A 298 31.43 -14.86 -24.79
CA TYR A 298 32.37 -15.28 -25.84
C TYR A 298 31.86 -16.44 -26.71
N MET A 299 30.83 -17.18 -26.25
CA MET A 299 30.17 -18.25 -27.00
C MET A 299 28.99 -17.72 -27.85
N PHE A 300 28.63 -16.44 -27.73
CA PHE A 300 27.46 -15.87 -28.38
C PHE A 300 27.73 -15.48 -29.84
N SER A 301 26.67 -15.50 -30.65
CA SER A 301 26.72 -14.97 -32.01
C SER A 301 26.93 -13.46 -31.98
N SER A 302 27.52 -12.88 -33.04
CA SER A 302 27.75 -11.42 -33.10
C SER A 302 26.48 -10.58 -32.94
N LYS A 303 25.30 -11.11 -33.31
CA LYS A 303 24.00 -10.44 -33.08
C LYS A 303 23.61 -10.46 -31.61
N THR A 304 23.77 -11.60 -30.94
CA THR A 304 23.47 -11.78 -29.51
C THR A 304 24.44 -10.97 -28.64
N THR A 305 25.74 -10.93 -28.96
CA THR A 305 26.72 -10.11 -28.25
C THR A 305 26.39 -8.60 -28.31
N LYS A 306 25.92 -8.11 -29.47
CA LYS A 306 25.45 -6.72 -29.60
C LYS A 306 24.24 -6.43 -28.70
N LEU A 307 23.28 -7.34 -28.64
CA LEU A 307 22.13 -7.21 -27.74
C LEU A 307 22.52 -7.29 -26.26
N LEU A 308 23.50 -8.12 -25.91
CA LEU A 308 24.02 -8.21 -24.55
C LEU A 308 24.67 -6.89 -24.13
N SER A 309 25.45 -6.27 -25.02
CA SER A 309 26.04 -4.96 -24.78
C SER A 309 24.96 -3.89 -24.53
N ILE A 310 23.87 -3.90 -25.29
CA ILE A 310 22.72 -3.01 -25.05
C ILE A 310 22.06 -3.31 -23.69
N LEU A 311 21.87 -4.59 -23.36
CA LEU A 311 21.29 -4.99 -22.08
C LEU A 311 22.14 -4.51 -20.91
N LEU A 312 23.44 -4.82 -20.91
CA LEU A 312 24.40 -4.42 -19.88
C LEU A 312 24.45 -2.90 -19.71
N HIS A 313 24.43 -2.14 -20.82
CA HIS A 313 24.40 -0.69 -20.74
C HIS A 313 23.11 -0.17 -20.09
N ARG A 314 21.96 -0.80 -20.35
CA ARG A 314 20.66 -0.39 -19.77
C ARG A 314 20.44 -0.87 -18.34
N THR A 315 21.08 -1.96 -17.91
CA THR A 315 20.96 -2.48 -16.54
C THR A 315 22.08 -2.00 -15.63
N LEU A 316 23.03 -1.21 -16.16
CA LEU A 316 24.10 -0.57 -15.37
C LEU A 316 23.54 0.37 -14.30
N GLU A 317 22.45 1.07 -14.62
CA GLU A 317 21.68 1.80 -13.62
C GLU A 317 20.51 0.90 -13.16
N PRO A 318 20.38 0.64 -11.85
CA PRO A 318 19.30 -0.18 -11.33
C PRO A 318 17.96 0.51 -11.55
N CYS A 319 16.95 -0.29 -11.88
CA CYS A 319 15.60 0.22 -11.99
C CYS A 319 15.02 0.51 -10.61
N VAL A 320 14.81 1.78 -10.32
CA VAL A 320 14.33 2.25 -9.01
C VAL A 320 12.96 2.90 -9.13
N LEU A 321 12.11 2.69 -8.12
CA LEU A 321 10.88 3.46 -7.96
C LEU A 321 11.20 4.76 -7.23
N THR A 322 10.76 5.89 -7.76
CA THR A 322 10.95 7.19 -7.13
C THR A 322 9.61 7.85 -6.83
N ALA A 323 9.50 8.43 -5.64
CA ALA A 323 8.43 9.36 -5.29
C ALA A 323 8.73 10.71 -5.97
N GLU A 324 8.08 10.96 -7.11
CA GLU A 324 8.13 12.23 -7.86
C GLU A 324 9.57 12.70 -8.18
N ASN A 325 10.50 11.77 -8.41
CA ASN A 325 11.94 12.01 -8.60
C ASN A 325 12.69 12.62 -7.39
N MET A 326 12.07 12.73 -6.22
CA MET A 326 12.69 13.32 -5.03
C MET A 326 13.27 12.29 -4.07
N ALA A 327 12.58 11.18 -3.86
CA ALA A 327 13.01 10.11 -2.96
C ALA A 327 12.90 8.74 -3.64
N VAL A 328 13.89 7.87 -3.45
CA VAL A 328 13.83 6.49 -3.92
C VAL A 328 12.99 5.68 -2.94
N MET A 329 12.03 4.90 -3.41
CA MET A 329 11.21 4.05 -2.55
C MET A 329 12.03 2.82 -2.13
N SER A 330 12.72 2.92 -0.99
CA SER A 330 13.64 1.90 -0.47
C SER A 330 13.46 1.69 1.03
N VAL A 331 14.10 0.65 1.56
CA VAL A 331 14.16 0.42 3.01
C VAL A 331 14.93 1.55 3.73
N GLU A 332 15.84 2.22 3.03
CA GLU A 332 16.53 3.41 3.55
C GLU A 332 15.57 4.58 3.75
N THR A 333 14.67 4.82 2.79
CA THR A 333 13.63 5.85 2.94
C THR A 333 12.64 5.51 4.03
N PHE A 334 12.29 4.24 4.20
CA PHE A 334 11.52 3.79 5.37
C PHE A 334 12.21 4.17 6.70
N SER A 335 13.50 3.84 6.83
CA SER A 335 14.28 4.15 8.03
C SER A 335 14.38 5.66 8.26
N SER A 336 14.66 6.44 7.21
CA SER A 336 14.74 7.90 7.28
C SER A 336 13.43 8.56 7.71
N VAL A 337 12.31 8.12 7.15
CA VAL A 337 10.97 8.58 7.54
C VAL A 337 10.66 8.24 9.00
N MET A 338 10.99 7.03 9.44
CA MET A 338 10.79 6.61 10.84
C MET A 338 11.63 7.44 11.81
N GLN A 339 12.91 7.67 11.50
CA GLN A 339 13.79 8.51 12.31
C GLN A 339 13.26 9.95 12.41
N THR A 340 12.82 10.51 11.28
CA THR A 340 12.26 11.87 11.22
C THR A 340 10.98 11.97 12.05
N ALA A 341 10.09 10.99 11.95
CA ALA A 341 8.86 10.94 12.74
C ALA A 341 9.14 10.86 14.25
N MET A 342 10.13 10.04 14.65
CA MET A 342 10.57 9.93 16.04
C MET A 342 11.20 11.22 16.54
N SER A 343 12.04 11.89 15.73
CA SER A 343 12.63 13.19 16.09
C SER A 343 11.54 14.23 16.33
N TYR A 344 10.57 14.37 15.42
CA TYR A 344 9.45 15.30 15.61
C TYR A 344 8.59 14.96 16.83
N PHE A 345 8.33 13.67 17.08
CA PHE A 345 7.67 13.21 18.31
C PHE A 345 8.43 13.66 19.56
N PHE A 346 9.74 13.40 19.66
CA PHE A 346 10.52 13.79 20.82
C PHE A 346 10.61 15.31 20.99
N THR A 347 10.80 16.07 19.91
CA THR A 347 10.86 17.53 19.98
C THR A 347 9.54 18.12 20.47
N THR A 348 8.42 17.65 19.93
CA THR A 348 7.08 18.11 20.36
C THR A 348 6.78 17.70 21.80
N PHE A 349 7.12 16.48 22.20
CA PHE A 349 6.98 16.02 23.58
C PHE A 349 7.78 16.90 24.56
N LEU A 350 9.06 17.13 24.26
CA LEU A 350 9.94 17.97 25.10
C LEU A 350 9.48 19.43 25.16
N SER A 351 8.78 19.93 24.13
CA SER A 351 8.22 21.28 24.15
C SER A 351 6.96 21.41 25.01
N MET A 352 6.30 20.29 25.32
CA MET A 352 5.08 20.23 26.13
C MET A 352 5.34 19.85 27.60
N SER A 353 6.51 19.26 27.90
CA SER A 353 7.01 18.99 29.26
C SER A 353 7.69 20.20 29.87
#